data_AF-A0A3B9L149-F1
#
_entry.id   AF-A0A3B9L149-F1
#
_cell.length_a   1.000
_cell.length_b   1.000
_cell.length_c   1.000
_cell.angle_alpha   90.00
_cell.angle_beta   90.00
_cell.angle_gamma   90.00
#
_symmetry.space_group_name_H-M   'P 1'
#
loop_
_entity.id
_entity.type
_entity.pdbx_description
1 polymer ?
#
loop_
_entity_poly.entity_id
_entity_poly.type
_entity_poly.pdbx_seq_one_letter_code
_entity_poly.pdbx_strand_id
1 'polypeptide(L)'
;MSSSPSETLRFRWLDALLPDVPFDGWTDAAAEAAAQRAGLSEGKQALAAPNGISDLIDAFFERAGQASRATLAAEDHSALNTPGRVKAGVKAWLAALEPDREAVRRAAVRGLLPWGALPAAQRTWRVADMVWEEAGDTAEDYNRYSKRGLLAAVIPPIV
;
A
#
# COMPACT_ATOMS: atom_id res chain seq x y z
N MET A 1 12.83 12.34 -5.47
CA MET A 1 12.57 12.92 -4.13
C MET A 1 13.51 12.23 -3.16
N SER A 2 14.21 12.94 -2.26
CA SER A 2 15.07 12.27 -1.28
C SER A 2 14.17 11.62 -0.22
N SER A 3 14.24 10.30 -0.07
CA SER A 3 13.48 9.58 0.94
C SER A 3 13.84 10.08 2.34
N SER A 4 12.83 10.28 3.18
CA SER A 4 13.06 10.76 4.54
C SER A 4 13.80 9.72 5.39
N PRO A 5 14.52 10.11 6.45
CA PRO A 5 15.18 9.13 7.33
C PRO A 5 14.20 8.12 7.94
N SER A 6 12.98 8.56 8.32
CA SER A 6 11.95 7.67 8.87
C SER A 6 11.44 6.67 7.85
N GLU A 7 11.22 7.10 6.60
CA GLU A 7 10.83 6.24 5.49
C GLU A 7 11.89 5.21 5.14
N THR A 8 13.16 5.61 5.12
CA THR A 8 14.29 4.69 4.89
C THR A 8 14.34 3.60 5.96
N LEU A 9 14.18 3.98 7.23
CA LEU A 9 14.13 3.02 8.34
C LEU A 9 12.89 2.11 8.25
N ARG A 10 11.73 2.66 7.88
CA ARG A 10 10.48 1.91 7.73
C ARG A 10 10.57 0.86 6.64
N PHE A 11 11.11 1.20 5.48
CA PHE A 11 11.27 0.24 4.41
C PHE A 11 12.32 -0.83 4.72
N ARG A 12 13.41 -0.46 5.40
CA ARG A 12 14.38 -1.45 5.89
C ARG A 12 13.76 -2.43 6.90
N TRP A 13 12.90 -1.94 7.78
CA TRP A 13 12.15 -2.79 8.71
C TRP A 13 11.16 -3.69 7.96
N LEU A 14 10.41 -3.11 7.02
CA LEU A 14 9.47 -3.86 6.19
C LEU A 14 10.16 -4.98 5.39
N ASP A 15 11.32 -4.71 4.79
CA ASP A 15 12.11 -5.69 4.04
C ASP A 15 12.55 -6.87 4.91
N ALA A 16 12.90 -6.60 6.17
CA ALA A 16 13.22 -7.64 7.12
C ALA A 16 11.96 -8.44 7.53
N LEU A 17 10.81 -7.79 7.66
CA LEU A 17 9.57 -8.39 8.15
C LEU A 17 8.85 -9.25 7.09
N LEU A 18 8.78 -8.81 5.84
CA LEU A 18 7.99 -9.47 4.78
C LEU A 18 8.24 -10.99 4.63
N PRO A 19 9.48 -11.51 4.71
CA PRO A 19 9.74 -12.95 4.66
C PRO A 19 9.07 -13.78 5.77
N ASP A 20 8.80 -13.17 6.94
CA ASP A 20 8.21 -13.85 8.10
C ASP A 20 6.68 -13.81 8.06
N VAL A 21 6.09 -12.78 7.43
CA VAL A 21 4.64 -12.55 7.37
C VAL A 21 3.84 -13.78 6.90
N PRO A 22 4.28 -14.56 5.89
CA PRO A 22 3.55 -15.74 5.47
C PRO A 22 3.29 -16.78 6.56
N PHE A 23 4.16 -16.86 7.57
CA PHE A 23 4.07 -17.81 8.67
C PHE A 23 3.52 -17.12 9.92
N ASP A 24 4.20 -16.08 10.38
CA ASP A 24 3.96 -15.42 11.66
C ASP A 24 2.90 -14.30 11.57
N GLY A 25 2.62 -13.83 10.36
CA GLY A 25 1.65 -12.77 10.09
C GLY A 25 2.12 -11.38 10.51
N TRP A 26 1.19 -10.43 10.39
CA TRP A 26 1.38 -9.05 10.85
C TRP A 26 1.17 -8.96 12.37
N THR A 27 2.17 -9.41 13.14
CA THR A 27 2.16 -9.45 14.62
C THR A 27 3.31 -8.65 15.22
N ASP A 28 3.16 -8.20 16.47
CA ASP A 28 4.16 -7.34 17.11
C ASP A 28 5.44 -8.13 17.38
N ALA A 29 5.31 -9.42 17.67
CA ALA A 29 6.43 -10.33 17.85
C ALA A 29 7.26 -10.49 16.56
N ALA A 30 6.61 -10.68 15.41
CA ALA A 30 7.28 -10.78 14.12
C ALA A 30 7.95 -9.44 13.75
N ALA A 31 7.25 -8.33 13.97
CA ALA A 31 7.79 -6.99 13.72
C ALA A 31 9.03 -6.72 14.59
N GLU A 32 8.99 -7.02 15.89
CA GLU A 32 10.12 -6.84 16.80
C GLU A 32 11.32 -7.71 16.40
N ALA A 33 11.09 -8.99 16.09
CA ALA A 33 12.15 -9.88 15.62
C ALA A 33 12.79 -9.36 14.32
N ALA A 34 11.98 -8.86 13.38
CA ALA A 34 12.46 -8.25 12.15
C ALA A 34 13.24 -6.95 12.40
N ALA A 35 12.82 -6.12 13.36
CA ALA A 35 13.51 -4.89 13.73
C ALA A 35 14.92 -5.18 14.26
N GLN A 36 15.06 -6.20 15.11
CA GLN A 36 16.34 -6.65 15.63
C GLN A 36 17.27 -7.14 14.51
N ARG A 37 16.75 -7.98 13.59
CA ARG A 37 17.51 -8.43 12.41
C ARG A 37 17.94 -7.27 11.51
N ALA A 38 17.13 -6.22 11.40
CA ALA A 38 17.44 -5.02 10.63
C ALA A 38 18.32 -4.00 11.39
N GLY A 39 18.71 -4.27 12.65
CA GLY A 39 19.52 -3.37 13.46
C GLY A 39 18.82 -2.04 13.78
N LEU A 40 17.51 -2.08 14.01
CA LEU A 40 16.73 -0.94 14.51
C LEU A 40 16.68 -0.99 16.04
N SER A 41 17.20 0.05 16.68
CA SER A 41 16.93 0.31 18.11
C SER A 41 15.48 0.75 18.30
N GLU A 42 14.96 0.68 19.52
CA GLU A 42 13.61 1.15 19.87
C GLU A 42 13.33 2.58 19.37
N GLY A 43 14.28 3.51 19.55
CA GLY A 43 14.14 4.88 19.02
C GLY A 43 14.04 4.95 17.49
N LYS A 44 14.72 4.06 16.76
CA LYS A 44 14.59 3.96 15.29
C LYS A 44 13.26 3.33 14.89
N GLN A 45 12.76 2.36 15.66
CA GLN A 45 11.45 1.77 15.45
C GLN A 45 10.35 2.83 15.64
N ALA A 46 10.38 3.58 16.75
CA ALA A 46 9.43 4.65 17.03
C ALA A 46 9.46 5.77 15.97
N LEU A 47 10.63 6.08 15.42
CA LEU A 47 10.78 7.03 14.31
C LEU A 47 10.23 6.46 12.99
N ALA A 48 10.45 5.17 12.74
CA ALA A 48 10.04 4.50 11.50
C ALA A 48 8.52 4.27 11.46
N ALA A 49 7.95 3.69 12.52
CA ALA A 49 6.56 3.27 12.58
C ALA A 49 5.99 3.58 13.98
N PRO A 50 5.61 4.83 14.28
CA PRO A 50 5.05 5.22 15.58
C PRO A 50 3.79 4.44 15.98
N ASN A 51 3.01 3.96 15.00
CA ASN A 51 1.83 3.09 15.23
C ASN A 51 2.14 1.60 14.99
N GLY A 52 3.41 1.23 14.96
CA GLY A 52 3.89 -0.14 14.78
C GLY A 52 3.40 -0.77 13.47
N ILE A 53 2.80 -1.96 13.58
CA ILE A 53 2.34 -2.76 12.44
C ILE A 53 1.44 -1.98 11.48
N SER A 54 0.59 -1.08 11.99
CA SER A 54 -0.31 -0.32 11.12
C SER A 54 0.48 0.50 10.10
N ASP A 55 1.56 1.17 10.53
CA ASP A 55 2.40 1.96 9.64
C ASP A 55 3.23 1.07 8.69
N LEU A 56 3.59 -0.14 9.13
CA LEU A 56 4.30 -1.11 8.28
C LEU A 56 3.39 -1.66 7.17
N ILE A 57 2.12 -1.94 7.49
CA ILE A 57 1.10 -2.32 6.50
C ILE A 57 0.84 -1.17 5.53
N ASP A 58 0.68 0.05 6.04
CA ASP A 58 0.51 1.25 5.20
C ASP A 58 1.70 1.42 4.25
N ALA A 59 2.92 1.23 4.73
CA ALA A 59 4.12 1.31 3.90
C ALA A 59 4.21 0.20 2.86
N PHE A 60 3.73 -1.00 3.17
CA PHE A 60 3.64 -2.09 2.21
C PHE A 60 2.75 -1.73 1.02
N PHE A 61 1.55 -1.19 1.27
CA PHE A 61 0.65 -0.76 0.19
C PHE A 61 1.14 0.49 -0.53
N GLU A 62 1.79 1.42 0.18
CA GLU A 62 2.42 2.61 -0.44
C GLU A 62 3.53 2.19 -1.40
N ARG A 63 4.39 1.23 -1.02
CA ARG A 63 5.43 0.68 -1.90
C ARG A 63 4.83 0.06 -3.16
N ALA A 64 3.74 -0.68 -3.03
CA ALA A 64 3.03 -1.24 -4.19
C ALA A 64 2.43 -0.15 -5.08
N GLY A 65 1.91 0.94 -4.49
CA GLY A 65 1.47 2.14 -5.22
C GLY A 65 2.61 2.79 -6.00
N GLN A 66 3.77 2.96 -5.38
CA GLN A 66 4.97 3.51 -6.03
C GLN A 66 5.45 2.63 -7.20
N ALA A 67 5.49 1.30 -7.00
CA ALA A 67 5.83 0.35 -8.06
C ALA A 67 4.81 0.36 -9.22
N SER A 68 3.52 0.49 -8.89
CA SER A 68 2.44 0.64 -9.88
C SER A 68 2.64 1.90 -10.73
N ARG A 69 2.87 3.06 -10.09
CA ARG A 69 3.13 4.32 -10.82
C ARG A 69 4.36 4.21 -11.71
N ALA A 70 5.44 3.62 -11.20
CA ALA A 70 6.66 3.42 -11.99
C ALA A 70 6.41 2.52 -13.22
N THR A 71 5.56 1.50 -13.09
CA THR A 71 5.17 0.61 -14.19
C THR A 71 4.33 1.36 -15.23
N LEU A 72 3.30 2.09 -14.79
CA LEU A 72 2.41 2.85 -15.68
C LEU A 72 3.16 3.96 -16.43
N ALA A 73 4.13 4.61 -15.78
CA ALA A 73 4.96 5.63 -16.41
C ALA A 73 5.91 5.06 -17.49
N ALA A 74 6.23 3.77 -17.44
CA ALA A 74 7.08 3.10 -18.42
C ALA A 74 6.29 2.56 -19.64
N GLU A 75 4.96 2.48 -19.55
CA GLU A 75 4.09 1.97 -20.60
C GLU A 75 3.42 3.09 -21.40
N ASP A 76 3.22 2.89 -22.71
CA ASP A 76 2.43 3.82 -23.53
C ASP A 76 0.93 3.50 -23.40
N HIS A 77 0.22 4.39 -22.71
CA HIS A 77 -1.24 4.31 -22.53
C HIS A 77 -2.03 5.33 -23.36
N SER A 78 -1.37 6.03 -24.30
CA SER A 78 -1.99 7.07 -25.12
C SER A 78 -3.19 6.56 -25.93
N ALA A 79 -3.10 5.32 -26.43
CA ALA A 79 -4.15 4.65 -27.20
C ALA A 79 -5.34 4.16 -26.36
N LEU A 80 -5.22 4.13 -25.02
CA LEU A 80 -6.30 3.68 -24.14
C LEU A 80 -7.28 4.82 -23.83
N ASN A 81 -8.57 4.50 -23.88
CA ASN A 81 -9.60 5.35 -23.29
C ASN A 81 -9.54 5.32 -21.75
N THR A 82 -10.25 6.23 -21.09
CA THR A 82 -10.21 6.36 -19.62
C THR A 82 -10.49 5.05 -18.88
N PRO A 83 -11.53 4.25 -19.19
CA PRO A 83 -11.73 2.95 -18.54
C PRO A 83 -10.57 1.97 -18.74
N GLY A 84 -9.94 2.00 -19.92
CA GLY A 84 -8.74 1.22 -20.21
C GLY A 84 -7.57 1.61 -19.32
N ARG A 85 -7.36 2.91 -19.10
CA ARG A 85 -6.31 3.42 -18.21
C ARG A 85 -6.56 3.07 -16.75
N VAL A 86 -7.80 3.21 -16.27
CA VAL A 86 -8.19 2.77 -14.91
C VAL A 86 -7.91 1.28 -14.73
N LYS A 87 -8.28 0.45 -15.71
CA LYS A 87 -8.02 -1.00 -15.69
C LYS A 87 -6.51 -1.31 -15.68
N ALA A 88 -5.71 -0.57 -16.44
CA ALA A 88 -4.26 -0.70 -16.43
C ALA A 88 -3.69 -0.36 -15.04
N GLY A 89 -4.16 0.73 -14.43
CA GLY A 89 -3.76 1.13 -13.08
C GLY A 89 -4.06 0.08 -12.01
N VAL A 90 -5.28 -0.46 -11.99
CA VAL A 90 -5.62 -1.56 -11.06
C VAL A 90 -4.75 -2.79 -11.29
N LYS A 91 -4.48 -3.15 -12.55
CA LYS A 91 -3.63 -4.30 -12.89
C LYS A 91 -2.18 -4.10 -12.44
N ALA A 92 -1.61 -2.91 -12.68
CA ALA A 92 -0.25 -2.60 -12.27
C ALA A 92 -0.09 -2.68 -10.75
N TRP A 93 -1.08 -2.17 -10.00
CA TRP A 93 -1.09 -2.27 -8.55
C TRP A 93 -1.22 -3.71 -8.04
N LEU A 94 -2.12 -4.52 -8.62
CA LEU A 94 -2.22 -5.93 -8.26
C LEU A 94 -0.94 -6.71 -8.61
N ALA A 95 -0.31 -6.41 -9.74
CA ALA A 95 0.95 -7.03 -10.15
C ALA A 95 2.09 -6.69 -9.18
N ALA A 96 2.13 -5.47 -8.64
CA ALA A 96 3.10 -5.07 -7.63
C ALA A 96 2.92 -5.81 -6.29
N LEU A 97 1.71 -6.28 -6.00
CA LEU A 97 1.38 -7.05 -4.79
C LEU A 97 1.55 -8.57 -4.95
N GLU A 98 1.60 -9.07 -6.18
CA GLU A 98 1.67 -10.51 -6.51
C GLU A 98 2.86 -11.25 -5.87
N PRO A 99 4.06 -10.65 -5.68
CA PRO A 99 5.15 -11.34 -4.98
C PRO A 99 4.83 -11.68 -3.51
N ASP A 100 3.98 -10.88 -2.86
CA ASP A 100 3.70 -10.93 -1.42
C ASP A 100 2.22 -11.27 -1.13
N ARG A 101 1.59 -12.11 -1.96
CA ARG A 101 0.15 -12.46 -1.87
C ARG A 101 -0.32 -12.87 -0.49
N GLU A 102 0.48 -13.66 0.22
CA GLU A 102 0.11 -14.11 1.56
C GLU A 102 0.13 -12.95 2.57
N ALA A 103 1.09 -12.02 2.43
CA ALA A 103 1.13 -10.80 3.23
C ALA A 103 -0.11 -9.93 2.96
N VAL A 104 -0.53 -9.80 1.70
CA VAL A 104 -1.78 -9.13 1.30
C VAL A 104 -2.98 -9.78 1.97
N ARG A 105 -3.11 -11.11 1.87
CA ARG A 105 -4.23 -11.87 2.45
C ARG A 105 -4.33 -11.65 3.96
N ARG A 106 -3.20 -11.69 4.67
CA ARG A 106 -3.16 -11.48 6.13
C ARG A 106 -3.44 -10.02 6.50
N ALA A 107 -2.96 -9.06 5.72
CA ALA A 107 -3.28 -7.64 5.93
C ALA A 107 -4.78 -7.37 5.74
N ALA A 108 -5.39 -8.00 4.73
CA ALA A 108 -6.83 -7.94 4.50
C ALA A 108 -7.61 -8.49 5.70
N VAL A 109 -7.26 -9.65 6.25
CA VAL A 109 -7.96 -10.14 7.45
C VAL A 109 -7.88 -9.14 8.62
N ARG A 110 -6.74 -8.47 8.80
CA ARG A 110 -6.58 -7.44 9.85
C ARG A 110 -7.44 -6.19 9.59
N GLY A 111 -7.62 -5.79 8.33
CA GLY A 111 -8.48 -4.68 7.96
C GLY A 111 -9.97 -4.93 8.20
N LEU A 112 -10.41 -6.19 8.33
CA LEU A 112 -11.79 -6.53 8.74
C LEU A 112 -12.07 -6.32 10.22
N LEU A 113 -11.03 -6.17 11.04
CA LEU A 113 -11.19 -5.97 12.49
C LEU A 113 -11.65 -4.54 12.77
N PRO A 114 -12.46 -4.30 13.82
CA PRO A 114 -13.02 -2.97 14.10
C PRO A 114 -11.95 -1.85 14.19
N TRP A 115 -10.78 -2.16 14.72
CA TRP A 115 -9.65 -1.23 14.83
C TRP A 115 -8.84 -1.08 13.54
N GLY A 116 -8.95 -2.02 12.59
CA GLY A 116 -8.26 -2.00 11.30
C GLY A 116 -9.08 -1.44 10.15
N ALA A 117 -10.41 -1.33 10.32
CA ALA A 117 -11.33 -0.94 9.26
C ALA A 117 -11.11 0.48 8.73
N LEU A 118 -10.89 1.46 9.61
CA LEU A 118 -10.67 2.85 9.19
C LEU A 118 -9.33 3.02 8.42
N PRO A 119 -8.18 2.52 8.93
CA PRO A 119 -6.94 2.54 8.16
C PRO A 119 -7.04 1.80 6.81
N ALA A 120 -7.74 0.65 6.76
CA ALA A 120 -7.96 -0.07 5.51
C ALA A 120 -8.78 0.76 4.51
N ALA A 121 -9.88 1.39 4.94
CA ALA A 121 -10.66 2.26 4.07
C ALA A 121 -9.84 3.45 3.53
N GLN A 122 -8.97 4.04 4.35
CA GLN A 122 -8.06 5.10 3.93
C GLN A 122 -7.04 4.62 2.89
N ARG A 123 -6.47 3.42 3.07
CA ARG A 123 -5.58 2.79 2.10
C ARG A 123 -6.29 2.52 0.78
N THR A 124 -7.46 1.89 0.82
CA THR A 124 -8.28 1.64 -0.38
C THR A 124 -8.60 2.95 -1.12
N TRP A 125 -8.92 4.03 -0.39
CA TRP A 125 -9.12 5.35 -1.00
C TRP A 125 -7.85 5.88 -1.67
N ARG A 126 -6.68 5.81 -1.03
CA ARG A 126 -5.40 6.25 -1.61
C ARG A 126 -5.07 5.49 -2.90
N VAL A 127 -5.35 4.19 -2.95
CA VAL A 127 -5.17 3.37 -4.16
C VAL A 127 -6.12 3.83 -5.26
N ALA A 128 -7.41 4.05 -4.93
CA ALA A 128 -8.36 4.56 -5.90
C ALA A 128 -7.97 5.95 -6.43
N ASP A 129 -7.48 6.83 -5.56
CA ASP A 129 -6.97 8.16 -5.94
C ASP A 129 -5.80 8.04 -6.91
N MET A 130 -4.78 7.24 -6.57
CA MET A 130 -3.62 6.98 -7.42
C MET A 130 -4.02 6.44 -8.79
N VAL A 131 -4.92 5.44 -8.87
CA VAL A 131 -5.36 4.88 -10.15
C VAL A 131 -6.04 5.94 -11.03
N TRP A 132 -6.87 6.81 -10.44
CA TRP A 132 -7.54 7.87 -11.19
C TRP A 132 -6.58 8.99 -11.61
N GLU A 133 -5.62 9.36 -10.76
CA GLU A 133 -4.55 10.31 -11.09
C GLU A 133 -3.72 9.81 -12.28
N GLU A 134 -3.27 8.57 -12.26
CA GLU A 134 -2.52 7.95 -13.36
C GLU A 134 -3.37 7.76 -14.63
N ALA A 135 -4.69 7.64 -14.48
CA ALA A 135 -5.61 7.62 -15.62
C ALA A 135 -5.82 9.02 -16.26
N GLY A 136 -5.28 10.08 -15.66
CA GLY A 136 -5.38 11.46 -16.12
C GLY A 136 -6.64 12.19 -15.63
N ASP A 137 -7.23 11.77 -14.50
CA ASP A 137 -8.35 12.48 -13.88
C ASP A 137 -7.91 13.81 -13.27
N THR A 138 -8.50 14.91 -13.73
CA THR A 138 -8.26 16.27 -13.21
C THR A 138 -9.49 16.84 -12.49
N ALA A 139 -10.43 15.98 -12.08
CA ALA A 139 -11.65 16.42 -11.43
C ALA A 139 -11.37 16.96 -10.02
N GLU A 140 -11.82 18.18 -9.74
CA GLU A 140 -11.75 18.82 -8.42
C GLU A 140 -13.12 18.94 -7.73
N ASP A 141 -14.18 18.53 -8.43
CA ASP A 141 -15.58 18.66 -8.01
C ASP A 141 -16.13 17.35 -7.42
N TYR A 142 -17.46 17.25 -7.33
CA TYR A 142 -18.17 16.06 -6.87
C TYR A 142 -17.80 14.78 -7.65
N ASN A 143 -17.38 14.88 -8.91
CA ASN A 143 -16.96 13.74 -9.71
C ASN A 143 -15.68 13.10 -9.14
N ARG A 144 -14.79 13.90 -8.52
CA ARG A 144 -13.59 13.39 -7.84
C ARG A 144 -13.95 12.30 -6.84
N TYR A 145 -14.93 12.61 -5.98
CA TYR A 145 -15.39 11.72 -4.92
C TYR A 145 -16.16 10.52 -5.46
N SER A 146 -17.06 10.74 -6.42
CA SER A 146 -17.88 9.67 -6.99
C SER A 146 -17.04 8.62 -7.71
N LYS A 147 -16.05 9.05 -8.51
CA LYS A 147 -15.12 8.15 -9.23
C LYS A 147 -14.29 7.28 -8.27
N ARG A 148 -13.73 7.90 -7.23
CA ARG A 148 -12.92 7.20 -6.21
C ARG A 148 -13.77 6.27 -5.36
N GLY A 149 -14.97 6.69 -4.96
CA GLY A 149 -15.91 5.86 -4.22
C GLY A 149 -16.32 4.60 -5.01
N LEU A 150 -16.66 4.76 -6.30
CA LEU A 150 -17.01 3.63 -7.16
C LEU A 150 -15.83 2.66 -7.35
N LEU A 151 -14.62 3.18 -7.55
CA LEU A 151 -13.44 2.32 -7.70
C LEU A 151 -13.07 1.62 -6.38
N ALA A 152 -13.11 2.34 -5.25
CA ALA A 152 -12.87 1.80 -3.92
C ALA A 152 -13.85 0.69 -3.54
N ALA A 153 -15.09 0.73 -4.05
CA ALA A 153 -16.07 -0.34 -3.85
C ALA A 153 -15.75 -1.63 -4.65
N VAL A 154 -14.90 -1.55 -5.68
CA VAL A 154 -14.52 -2.68 -6.56
C VAL A 154 -13.13 -3.23 -6.22
N ILE A 155 -12.20 -2.36 -5.80
CA ILE A 155 -10.94 -2.78 -5.20
C ILE A 155 -11.27 -3.61 -3.95
N PRO A 156 -10.53 -4.69 -3.65
CA PRO A 156 -10.78 -5.46 -2.43
C PRO A 156 -10.86 -4.50 -1.23
N PRO A 157 -11.98 -4.44 -0.49
CA PRO A 157 -12.27 -3.34 0.44
C PRO A 157 -11.44 -3.33 1.72
N ILE A 158 -10.34 -4.09 1.75
CA ILE A 158 -9.62 -4.47 2.97
C ILE A 158 -8.11 -4.27 2.88
N VAL A 159 -7.66 -3.67 1.77
CA VAL A 159 -6.27 -3.35 1.46
C VAL A 159 -6.03 -1.87 1.64
#